data_AF-A0A7R7BAN7-F1
#
_entry.id   AF-A0A7R7BAN7-F1
#
_cell.length_a   1.000
_cell.length_b   1.000
_cell.length_c   1.000
_cell.angle_alpha   90.00
_cell.angle_beta   90.00
_cell.angle_gamma   90.00
#
_symmetry.space_group_name_H-M   'P 1'
#
loop_
_entity.id
_entity.type
_entity.pdbx_description
1 polymer ?
#
loop_
_entity_poly.entity_id
_entity_poly.type
_entity_poly.pdbx_seq_one_letter_code
_entity_poly.pdbx_strand_id
1 'polypeptide(L)'
;MQERRALSELSKKEAERRMATLAAQNASRELAMAQQHCATAEAALYQELMTLENLSNAALDRHHLHVERLATEITRRRQMLGNARIAQEKAETAASETRDLWVACSAATHKWRQIEDDVGRAVEIRSEAAGEIETDDEILLRFGRGPLSQVAKRIR
;
A
#
# COMPACT_ATOMS: atom_id res chain seq x y z
N MET A 1 -12.68 3.50 12.32
CA MET A 1 -12.61 2.04 12.03
C MET A 1 -12.15 1.74 10.60
N GLN A 2 -12.62 2.49 9.60
CA GLN A 2 -12.28 2.26 8.18
C GLN A 2 -10.80 2.52 7.84
N GLU A 3 -10.19 3.60 8.35
CA GLU A 3 -8.76 3.90 8.12
C GLU A 3 -7.82 2.76 8.57
N ARG A 4 -8.06 2.19 9.76
CA ARG A 4 -7.27 1.05 10.28
C ARG A 4 -7.39 -0.19 9.40
N ARG A 5 -8.59 -0.46 8.85
CA ARG A 5 -8.80 -1.57 7.91
C ARG A 5 -8.10 -1.32 6.57
N ALA A 6 -8.19 -0.10 6.04
CA ALA A 6 -7.47 0.28 4.82
C ALA A 6 -5.95 0.16 5.01
N LEU A 7 -5.43 0.56 6.18
CA LEU A 7 -4.01 0.41 6.51
C LEU A 7 -3.57 -1.07 6.62
N SER A 8 -4.38 -1.94 7.23
CA SER A 8 -4.07 -3.37 7.30
C SER A 8 -4.08 -4.02 5.92
N GLU A 9 -5.04 -3.67 5.07
CA GLU A 9 -5.09 -4.16 3.69
C GLU A 9 -3.90 -3.64 2.87
N LEU A 10 -3.52 -2.37 3.02
CA LEU A 10 -2.33 -1.83 2.39
C LEU A 10 -1.07 -2.61 2.79
N SER A 11 -0.88 -2.84 4.09
CA SER A 11 0.25 -3.63 4.59
C SER A 11 0.29 -5.04 3.99
N LYS A 12 -0.88 -5.69 3.84
CA LYS A 12 -0.99 -7.01 3.22
C LYS A 12 -0.61 -6.97 1.74
N LYS A 13 -1.15 -6.01 0.98
CA LYS A 13 -0.84 -5.83 -0.45
C LYS A 13 0.61 -5.45 -0.70
N GLU A 14 1.23 -4.68 0.18
CA GLU A 14 2.65 -4.39 0.11
C GLU A 14 3.51 -5.63 0.37
N ALA A 15 3.12 -6.50 1.31
CA ALA A 15 3.81 -7.77 1.53
C ALA A 15 3.69 -8.69 0.30
N GLU A 16 2.49 -8.80 -0.28
CA GLU A 16 2.25 -9.54 -1.53
C GLU A 16 3.13 -8.99 -2.67
N ARG A 17 3.21 -7.66 -2.83
CA ARG A 17 4.10 -7.01 -3.81
C ARG A 17 5.56 -7.39 -3.62
N ARG A 18 6.07 -7.30 -2.39
CA ARG A 18 7.46 -7.67 -2.08
C ARG A 18 7.75 -9.13 -2.43
N MET A 19 6.82 -10.03 -2.07
CA MET A 19 6.94 -11.45 -2.41
C MET A 19 6.96 -11.69 -3.92
N ALA A 20 6.09 -11.00 -4.67
CA ALA A 20 6.05 -11.11 -6.13
C ALA A 20 7.33 -10.57 -6.79
N THR A 21 7.89 -9.45 -6.28
CA THR A 21 9.20 -8.94 -6.72
C THR A 21 10.32 -9.94 -6.46
N LEU A 22 10.37 -10.54 -5.27
CA LEU A 22 11.36 -11.57 -4.93
C LEU A 22 11.21 -12.81 -5.84
N ALA A 23 9.98 -13.22 -6.14
CA ALA A 23 9.72 -14.33 -7.05
C ALA A 23 10.22 -14.04 -8.48
N ALA A 24 10.00 -12.82 -8.99
CA ALA A 24 10.51 -12.40 -10.31
C ALA A 24 12.05 -12.34 -10.34
N GLN A 25 12.68 -11.84 -9.27
CA GLN A 25 14.15 -11.84 -9.14
C GLN A 25 14.71 -13.26 -9.11
N ASN A 26 14.09 -14.15 -8.33
CA ASN A 26 14.49 -15.56 -8.27
C ASN A 26 14.33 -16.25 -9.62
N ALA A 27 13.20 -16.08 -10.31
CA ALA A 27 12.98 -16.63 -11.64
C ALA A 27 14.00 -16.10 -12.67
N SER A 28 14.39 -14.82 -12.55
CA SER A 28 15.43 -14.23 -13.40
C SER A 28 16.80 -14.86 -13.14
N ARG A 29 17.15 -15.07 -11.86
CA ARG A 29 18.40 -15.74 -11.47
C ARG A 29 18.43 -17.18 -11.95
N GLU A 30 17.34 -17.91 -11.78
CA GLU A 30 17.20 -19.29 -12.25
C GLU A 30 17.34 -19.39 -13.77
N LEU A 31 16.73 -18.47 -14.52
CA LEU A 31 16.90 -18.42 -15.97
C LEU A 31 18.37 -18.19 -16.35
N ALA A 32 19.07 -17.26 -15.69
CA ALA A 32 20.48 -17.01 -15.95
C ALA A 32 21.35 -18.24 -15.64
N MET A 33 21.09 -18.94 -14.53
CA MET A 33 21.79 -20.18 -14.19
C MET A 33 21.53 -21.28 -15.23
N ALA A 34 20.27 -21.44 -15.67
CA ALA A 34 19.91 -22.39 -16.70
C ALA A 34 20.59 -22.08 -18.04
N GLN A 35 20.65 -20.80 -18.45
CA GLN A 35 21.36 -20.37 -19.65
C GLN A 35 22.86 -20.67 -19.58
N GLN A 36 23.50 -20.39 -18.44
CA GLN A 36 24.92 -20.70 -18.24
C GLN A 36 25.18 -22.22 -18.31
N HIS A 37 24.32 -23.00 -17.66
CA HIS A 37 24.40 -24.46 -17.70
C HIS A 37 24.24 -24.98 -19.13
N CYS A 38 23.26 -24.47 -19.89
CA CYS A 38 23.03 -24.85 -21.28
C CYS A 38 24.24 -24.50 -22.15
N ALA A 39 24.80 -23.29 -22.04
CA ALA A 39 25.99 -22.90 -22.79
C ALA A 39 27.21 -23.79 -22.49
N THR A 40 27.38 -24.18 -21.22
CA THR A 40 28.46 -25.06 -20.80
C THR A 40 28.27 -26.48 -21.35
N ALA A 41 27.04 -27.01 -21.27
CA ALA A 41 26.70 -28.33 -21.79
C ALA A 41 26.82 -28.39 -23.31
N GLU A 42 26.36 -27.35 -24.01
CA GLU A 42 26.46 -27.23 -25.47
C GLU A 42 27.93 -27.14 -25.94
N ALA A 43 28.77 -26.36 -25.24
CA ALA A 43 30.21 -26.32 -25.52
C ALA A 43 30.88 -27.68 -25.32
N ALA A 44 30.54 -28.40 -24.25
CA ALA A 44 31.06 -29.75 -24.00
C ALA A 44 30.63 -30.75 -25.09
N LEU A 45 29.37 -30.68 -25.53
CA LEU A 45 28.86 -31.49 -26.63
C LEU A 45 29.61 -31.22 -27.93
N TYR A 46 29.83 -29.95 -28.28
CA TYR A 46 30.60 -29.60 -29.47
C TYR A 46 32.05 -30.07 -29.40
N GLN A 47 32.66 -29.99 -28.21
CA GLN A 47 34.01 -30.51 -28.01
C GLN A 47 34.06 -32.03 -28.19
N GLU A 48 33.09 -32.77 -27.65
CA GLU A 48 32.98 -34.22 -27.84
C GLU A 48 32.84 -34.59 -29.32
N LEU A 49 31.95 -33.89 -30.04
CA LEU A 49 31.76 -34.08 -31.49
C LEU A 49 33.04 -33.85 -32.29
N MET A 50 33.86 -32.86 -31.91
CA MET A 50 35.13 -32.57 -32.58
C MET A 50 36.23 -33.62 -32.33
N THR A 51 36.12 -34.39 -31.23
CA THR A 51 37.10 -35.44 -30.88
C THR A 51 36.79 -36.80 -31.50
N LEU A 52 35.58 -37.01 -32.01
CA LEU A 52 35.14 -38.29 -32.55
C LEU A 52 35.52 -38.40 -34.03
N GLU A 53 36.45 -39.31 -34.36
CA GLU A 53 36.86 -39.61 -35.75
C GLU A 53 35.71 -40.16 -36.62
N ASN A 54 34.75 -40.86 -36.01
CA ASN A 54 33.54 -41.36 -36.67
C ASN A 54 32.33 -41.24 -35.73
N LEU A 55 31.32 -40.48 -36.17
CA LEU A 55 30.06 -40.32 -35.43
C LEU A 55 29.06 -41.40 -35.86
N SER A 56 28.59 -42.19 -34.89
CA SER A 56 27.46 -43.10 -35.15
C SER A 56 26.14 -42.34 -35.12
N ASN A 57 25.15 -42.81 -35.89
CA ASN A 57 23.79 -42.24 -35.86
C ASN A 57 23.21 -42.24 -34.45
N ALA A 58 23.46 -43.28 -33.65
CA ALA A 58 23.02 -43.35 -32.27
C ALA A 58 23.66 -42.27 -31.36
N ALA A 59 24.92 -41.87 -31.64
CA ALA A 59 25.54 -40.77 -30.91
C ALA A 59 24.90 -39.43 -31.31
N LEU A 60 24.68 -39.18 -32.60
CA LEU A 60 24.01 -37.98 -33.10
C LEU A 60 22.60 -37.84 -32.51
N ASP A 61 21.81 -38.92 -32.49
CA ASP A 61 20.47 -38.92 -31.90
C ASP A 61 20.50 -38.55 -30.41
N ARG A 62 21.47 -39.09 -29.65
CA ARG A 62 21.63 -38.73 -28.23
C ARG A 62 21.98 -37.27 -28.03
N HIS A 63 22.88 -36.71 -28.84
CA HIS A 63 23.25 -35.29 -28.75
C HIS A 63 22.07 -34.39 -29.14
N HIS A 64 21.33 -34.75 -30.19
CA HIS A 64 20.13 -34.02 -30.59
C HIS A 64 19.09 -33.97 -29.47
N LEU A 65 18.78 -35.12 -28.86
CA LEU A 65 17.88 -35.19 -27.71
C LEU A 65 18.39 -34.37 -26.51
N HIS A 66 19.70 -34.27 -26.31
CA HIS A 66 20.27 -33.45 -25.24
C HIS A 66 20.03 -31.96 -25.50
N VAL A 67 20.29 -31.47 -26.72
CA VAL A 67 20.05 -30.07 -27.10
C VAL A 67 18.57 -29.71 -26.98
N GLU A 68 17.65 -30.59 -27.39
CA GLU A 68 16.21 -30.38 -27.21
C GLU A 68 15.82 -30.25 -25.73
N ARG A 69 16.40 -31.08 -24.85
CA ARG A 69 16.17 -30.98 -23.40
C ARG A 69 16.67 -29.65 -22.82
N LEU A 70 17.82 -29.16 -23.27
CA LEU A 70 18.33 -27.85 -22.85
C LEU A 70 17.42 -26.71 -23.35
N ALA A 71 16.99 -26.77 -24.61
CA ALA A 71 16.11 -25.76 -25.20
C ALA A 71 14.73 -25.71 -24.50
N THR A 72 14.16 -26.87 -24.17
CA THR A 72 12.90 -26.96 -23.43
C THR A 72 13.03 -26.43 -22.00
N GLU A 73 14.13 -26.69 -21.31
CA GLU A 73 14.38 -26.12 -19.97
C GLU A 73 14.49 -24.59 -20.02
N ILE A 74 15.25 -24.02 -20.97
CA ILE A 74 15.32 -22.56 -21.15
C ILE A 74 13.93 -21.97 -21.41
N THR A 75 13.16 -22.60 -22.29
CA THR A 75 11.81 -22.14 -22.65
C THR A 75 10.88 -22.16 -21.43
N ARG A 76 10.93 -23.23 -20.63
CA ARG A 76 10.19 -23.33 -19.37
C ARG A 76 10.58 -22.22 -18.39
N ARG A 77 11.88 -21.97 -18.19
CA ARG A 77 12.36 -20.91 -17.28
C ARG A 77 11.97 -19.52 -17.75
N ARG A 78 12.01 -19.26 -19.06
CA ARG A 78 11.50 -18.01 -19.64
C ARG A 78 10.01 -17.82 -19.38
N GLN A 79 9.21 -18.87 -19.54
CA GLN A 79 7.79 -18.83 -19.24
C GLN A 79 7.54 -18.55 -17.75
N MET A 80 8.29 -19.21 -16.85
CA MET A 80 8.20 -18.95 -15.41
C MET A 80 8.54 -17.49 -15.06
N LEU A 81 9.59 -16.93 -15.66
CA LEU A 81 9.94 -15.51 -15.49
C LEU A 81 8.84 -14.60 -16.02
N GLY A 82 8.25 -14.90 -17.19
CA GLY A 82 7.12 -14.17 -17.74
C GLY A 82 5.93 -14.15 -16.77
N ASN A 83 5.54 -15.32 -16.26
CA ASN A 83 4.47 -15.44 -15.29
C ASN A 83 4.77 -14.69 -13.98
N ALA A 84 6.01 -14.75 -13.49
CA ALA A 84 6.42 -14.04 -12.28
C ALA A 84 6.37 -12.51 -12.46
N ARG A 85 6.75 -12.00 -13.65
CA ARG A 85 6.64 -10.57 -13.98
C ARG A 85 5.18 -10.12 -14.06
N ILE A 86 4.31 -10.91 -14.68
CA ILE A 86 2.87 -10.63 -14.72
C ILE A 86 2.30 -10.58 -13.30
N ALA A 87 2.69 -11.52 -12.43
CA ALA A 87 2.26 -11.53 -11.03
C ALA A 87 2.80 -10.31 -10.25
N GLN A 88 4.05 -9.91 -10.50
CA GLN A 88 4.65 -8.71 -9.94
C GLN A 88 3.88 -7.45 -10.33
N GLU A 89 3.59 -7.27 -11.62
CA GLU A 89 2.83 -6.13 -12.13
C GLU A 89 1.43 -6.07 -11.50
N LYS A 90 0.71 -7.19 -11.47
CA LYS A 90 -0.60 -7.26 -10.80
C LYS A 90 -0.54 -6.89 -9.31
N ALA A 91 0.49 -7.36 -8.61
CA ALA A 91 0.66 -7.05 -7.19
C ALA A 91 1.04 -5.57 -6.97
N GLU A 92 1.79 -4.97 -7.89
CA GLU A 92 2.12 -3.54 -7.86
C GLU A 92 0.89 -2.67 -8.09
N THR A 93 0.08 -2.98 -9.11
CA THR A 93 -1.19 -2.30 -9.36
C THR A 93 -2.12 -2.40 -8.15
N ALA A 94 -2.32 -3.61 -7.61
CA ALA A 94 -3.18 -3.80 -6.44
C ALA A 94 -2.67 -3.02 -5.20
N ALA A 95 -1.35 -2.96 -4.98
CA ALA A 95 -0.78 -2.17 -3.90
C ALA A 95 -0.94 -0.66 -4.12
N SER A 96 -0.87 -0.19 -5.36
CA SER A 96 -1.13 1.21 -5.72
C SER A 96 -2.59 1.59 -5.44
N GLU A 97 -3.54 0.80 -5.95
CA GLU A 97 -4.98 1.03 -5.74
C GLU A 97 -5.33 1.04 -4.24
N THR A 98 -4.77 0.11 -3.48
CA THR A 98 -5.01 0.04 -2.02
C THR A 98 -4.38 1.23 -1.29
N ARG A 99 -3.25 1.76 -1.77
CA ARG A 99 -2.64 2.98 -1.23
C ARG A 99 -3.53 4.18 -1.46
N ASP A 100 -4.08 4.34 -2.66
CA ASP A 100 -5.00 5.44 -2.99
C ASP A 100 -6.25 5.40 -2.11
N LEU A 101 -6.81 4.21 -1.89
CA LEU A 101 -7.93 4.02 -0.96
C LEU A 101 -7.56 4.40 0.48
N TRP A 102 -6.39 4.00 0.97
CA TRP A 102 -5.93 4.38 2.31
C TRP A 102 -5.75 5.89 2.45
N VAL A 103 -5.16 6.56 1.45
CA VAL A 103 -5.03 8.03 1.43
C VAL A 103 -6.39 8.71 1.50
N ALA A 104 -7.37 8.25 0.72
CA ALA A 104 -8.73 8.78 0.75
C ALA A 104 -9.40 8.57 2.13
N CYS A 105 -9.26 7.38 2.73
CA CYS A 105 -9.79 7.09 4.06
C CYS A 105 -9.12 7.94 5.17
N SER A 106 -7.82 8.16 5.07
CA SER A 106 -7.07 8.98 6.02
C SER A 106 -7.48 10.46 5.92
N ALA A 107 -7.59 11.00 4.70
CA ALA A 107 -8.09 12.35 4.47
C ALA A 107 -9.50 12.56 5.02
N ALA A 108 -10.41 11.59 4.81
CA ALA A 108 -11.75 11.65 5.37
C ALA A 108 -11.74 11.61 6.91
N THR A 109 -10.88 10.78 7.51
CA THR A 109 -10.76 10.69 8.97
C THR A 109 -10.22 11.99 9.55
N HIS A 110 -9.26 12.63 8.89
CA HIS A 110 -8.74 13.93 9.29
C HIS A 110 -9.81 15.03 9.24
N LYS A 111 -10.61 15.08 8.15
CA LYS A 111 -11.73 16.03 8.04
C LYS A 111 -12.77 15.84 9.15
N TRP A 112 -13.11 14.60 9.50
CA TRP A 112 -14.05 14.34 10.59
C TRP A 112 -13.53 14.81 11.95
N ARG A 113 -12.24 14.58 12.25
CA ARG A 113 -11.63 15.12 13.47
C ARG A 113 -11.67 16.64 13.50
N GLN A 114 -11.37 17.30 12.38
CA GLN A 114 -11.45 18.76 12.30
C GLN A 114 -12.88 19.26 12.59
N ILE A 115 -13.90 18.63 12.01
CA ILE A 115 -15.30 18.98 12.29
C ILE A 115 -15.64 18.78 13.77
N GLU A 116 -15.20 17.67 14.37
CA GLU A 116 -15.43 17.38 15.79
C GLU A 116 -14.77 18.45 16.69
N ASP A 117 -13.53 18.82 16.39
CA ASP A 117 -12.80 19.88 17.09
C ASP A 117 -13.49 21.25 16.92
N ASP A 118 -13.95 21.57 15.70
CA ASP A 118 -14.65 22.83 15.40
C ASP A 118 -15.98 22.92 16.16
N VAL A 119 -16.74 21.83 16.22
CA VAL A 119 -17.99 21.73 17.00
C VAL A 119 -17.70 21.89 18.50
N GLY A 120 -16.65 21.22 19.01
CA GLY A 120 -16.22 21.37 20.40
C GLY A 120 -15.93 22.82 20.77
N ARG A 121 -15.11 23.51 19.95
CA ARG A 121 -14.81 24.94 20.16
C ARG A 121 -16.05 25.83 20.08
N ALA A 122 -16.96 25.56 19.16
CA ALA A 122 -18.21 26.34 19.06
C ALA A 122 -19.10 26.18 20.31
N VAL A 123 -19.13 24.99 20.91
CA VAL A 123 -19.84 24.74 22.17
C VAL A 123 -19.18 25.49 23.32
N GLU A 124 -17.85 25.46 23.43
CA GLU A 124 -17.10 26.20 24.45
C GLU A 124 -17.37 27.71 24.38
N ILE A 125 -17.26 28.30 23.19
CA ILE A 125 -17.55 29.73 22.96
C ILE A 125 -18.99 30.07 23.36
N ARG A 126 -19.95 29.19 23.00
CA ARG A 126 -21.36 29.41 23.35
C ARG A 126 -21.58 29.35 24.86
N SER A 127 -20.90 28.43 25.55
CA SER A 127 -20.98 28.30 27.00
C SER A 127 -20.36 29.50 27.72
N GLU A 128 -19.22 30.01 27.25
CA GLU A 128 -18.59 31.22 27.75
C GLU A 128 -19.52 32.43 27.58
N ALA A 129 -20.04 32.65 26.37
CA ALA A 129 -20.99 33.73 26.10
C ALA A 129 -22.26 33.64 26.95
N ALA A 130 -22.79 32.43 27.20
CA ALA A 130 -23.93 32.25 28.08
C ALA A 130 -23.60 32.60 29.54
N GLY A 131 -22.41 32.24 30.01
CA GLY A 131 -21.93 32.60 31.33
C GLY A 131 -21.76 34.10 31.50
N GLU A 132 -21.20 34.79 30.50
CA GLU A 132 -21.08 36.26 30.48
C GLU A 132 -22.45 36.93 30.60
N ILE A 133 -23.44 36.48 29.80
CA ILE A 133 -24.81 37.00 29.85
C ILE A 133 -25.44 36.77 31.23
N GLU A 134 -25.29 35.57 31.81
CA GLU A 134 -25.85 35.27 33.14
C GLU A 134 -25.22 36.14 34.24
N THR A 135 -23.90 36.37 34.18
CA THR A 135 -23.23 37.29 35.10
C THR A 135 -23.70 38.74 34.92
N ASP A 136 -23.89 39.20 33.68
CA ASP A 136 -24.38 40.55 33.40
C ASP A 136 -25.82 40.75 33.89
N ASP A 137 -26.69 39.76 33.68
CA ASP A 137 -28.07 39.76 34.19
C ASP A 137 -28.09 39.77 35.73
N GLU A 138 -27.23 39.00 36.40
CA GLU A 138 -27.11 39.02 37.86
C GLU A 138 -26.65 40.38 38.39
N ILE A 139 -25.66 41.00 37.73
CA ILE A 139 -25.18 42.36 38.06
C ILE A 139 -26.33 43.37 37.91
N LEU A 140 -27.07 43.34 36.79
CA LEU A 140 -28.20 44.24 36.57
C LEU A 140 -29.31 44.06 37.62
N LEU A 141 -29.62 42.83 38.04
CA LEU A 141 -30.58 42.56 39.10
C LEU A 141 -30.13 43.09 40.47
N ARG A 142 -28.82 43.03 40.76
CA ARG A 142 -28.23 43.50 42.02
C ARG A 142 -28.20 45.03 42.11
N PHE A 143 -27.87 45.72 41.03
CA PHE A 143 -27.78 47.18 40.99
C PHE A 143 -29.10 47.88 40.59
N GLY A 144 -29.99 47.20 39.86
CA GLY A 144 -31.34 47.67 39.54
C GLY A 144 -32.30 47.64 40.74
N ARG A 145 -31.94 46.94 41.83
CA ARG A 145 -32.63 46.95 43.13
C ARG A 145 -32.19 48.10 44.07
N GLY A 146 -31.74 49.23 43.52
CA GLY A 146 -31.70 50.50 44.26
C GLY A 146 -33.13 51.00 44.58
N PRO A 147 -33.37 51.61 45.76
CA PRO A 147 -34.69 51.64 46.37
C PRO A 147 -35.68 52.54 45.63
N LEU A 148 -36.72 51.94 45.04
CA LEU A 148 -37.98 52.62 44.68
C LEU A 148 -38.76 53.15 45.91
N SER A 149 -38.12 53.29 47.09
CA SER A 149 -38.75 53.79 48.31
C SER A 149 -38.53 55.29 48.58
N GLN A 150 -37.93 56.05 47.65
CA GLN A 150 -37.73 57.51 47.82
C GLN A 150 -38.55 58.43 46.89
N VAL A 151 -39.46 57.91 46.05
CA VAL A 151 -40.32 58.75 45.18
C VAL A 151 -41.79 58.81 45.65
N ALA A 152 -42.04 58.62 46.95
CA ALA A 152 -43.37 58.76 47.56
C ALA A 152 -43.43 59.77 48.72
N LYS A 153 -42.53 60.77 48.74
CA LYS A 153 -42.63 61.91 49.67
C LYS A 153 -42.23 63.21 48.99
N ARG A 154 -43.10 63.76 48.14
CA ARG A 154 -43.27 65.20 47.92
C ARG A 154 -44.32 65.46 46.83
N ILE A 155 -45.59 65.32 47.16
CA ILE A 155 -46.63 66.22 46.66
C ILE A 155 -47.57 66.43 47.85
N ARG A 156 -47.52 67.63 48.42
CA ARG A 156 -48.49 68.14 49.39
C ARG A 156 -49.24 69.26 48.70
#